data_AF-A0A967CK48-F1
#
_entry.id   AF-A0A967CK48-F1
#
_cell.length_a   1.000
_cell.length_b   1.000
_cell.length_c   1.000
_cell.angle_alpha   90.00
_cell.angle_beta   90.00
_cell.angle_gamma   90.00
#
_symmetry.space_group_name_H-M   'P 1'
#
loop_
_entity.id
_entity.type
_entity.pdbx_description
1 polymer ?
#
loop_
_entity_poly.entity_id
_entity_poly.type
_entity_poly.pdbx_seq_one_letter_code
_entity_poly.pdbx_strand_id
1 'polypeptide(L)'
;PGTDARTYADAFAMLRDNHLAPERWLPRIKAPKVVRYAARLRHKPDMKQALQRMPPLLRTYLMMGGWVSDHAVVDTHMNTLHVFTGVEIGMIPPARKRLLRALS
;
A
#
# COMPACT_ATOMS: atom_id res chain seq x y z
N PRO A 1 -1.20 -0.58 14.22
CA PRO A 1 -2.57 -0.99 14.62
C PRO A 1 -3.48 0.22 14.85
N GLY A 2 -4.78 0.05 14.65
CA GLY A 2 -5.78 1.11 14.70
C GLY A 2 -6.50 1.32 13.37
N THR A 3 -7.74 1.80 13.47
CA THR A 3 -8.62 2.12 12.34
C THR A 3 -8.65 3.61 11.99
N ASP A 4 -7.89 4.45 12.72
CA ASP A 4 -7.78 5.89 12.41
C ASP A 4 -6.85 6.12 11.21
N ALA A 5 -7.45 6.44 10.07
CA ALA A 5 -6.76 6.71 8.83
C ALA A 5 -5.84 7.95 8.89
N ARG A 6 -6.15 8.91 9.76
CA ARG A 6 -5.38 10.18 9.86
C ARG A 6 -3.95 9.92 10.32
N THR A 7 -3.77 8.91 11.18
CA THR A 7 -2.45 8.46 11.66
C THR A 7 -1.53 8.01 10.52
N TYR A 8 -2.09 7.61 9.38
CA TYR A 8 -1.37 7.12 8.21
C TYR A 8 -1.50 8.04 7.00
N ALA A 9 -1.95 9.29 7.19
CA ALA A 9 -2.23 10.22 6.09
C ALA A 9 -1.02 10.44 5.16
N ASP A 10 0.17 10.65 5.73
CA ASP A 10 1.41 10.81 4.95
C ASP A 10 1.80 9.53 4.20
N ALA A 11 1.63 8.36 4.82
CA ALA A 11 1.88 7.09 4.16
C ALA A 11 0.92 6.88 2.98
N PHE A 12 -0.36 7.20 3.16
CA PHE A 12 -1.36 7.13 2.09
C PHE A 12 -1.12 8.14 0.97
N ALA A 13 -0.69 9.36 1.29
CA ALA A 13 -0.32 10.36 0.29
C ALA A 13 0.90 9.89 -0.53
N MET A 14 1.92 9.30 0.11
CA MET A 14 3.07 8.70 -0.58
C MET A 14 2.64 7.55 -1.52
N LEU A 15 1.72 6.68 -1.07
CA LEU A 15 1.19 5.58 -1.87
C LEU A 15 0.41 6.08 -3.08
N ARG A 16 -0.44 7.10 -2.90
CA ARG A 16 -1.19 7.75 -3.99
C ARG A 16 -0.24 8.29 -5.06
N ASP A 17 0.82 8.96 -4.66
CA ASP A 17 1.68 9.68 -5.59
C ASP A 17 2.59 8.75 -6.41
N ASN A 18 2.98 7.59 -5.86
CA ASN A 18 4.08 6.79 -6.44
C ASN A 18 3.76 5.32 -6.69
N HIS A 19 2.67 4.77 -6.13
CA HIS A 19 2.51 3.32 -6.01
C HIS A 19 1.11 2.80 -6.34
N LEU A 20 0.24 3.61 -6.95
CA LEU A 20 -1.07 3.12 -7.36
C LEU A 20 -0.96 2.06 -8.45
N ALA A 21 -1.86 1.08 -8.39
CA ALA A 21 -2.00 0.08 -9.42
C ALA A 21 -2.35 0.71 -10.78
N PRO A 22 -1.85 0.14 -11.89
CA PRO A 22 -2.42 0.39 -13.21
C PRO A 22 -3.92 0.15 -13.24
N GLU A 23 -4.65 0.93 -14.04
CA GLU A 23 -6.12 0.93 -14.06
C GLU A 23 -6.73 -0.45 -14.29
N ARG A 24 -6.11 -1.25 -15.18
CA ARG A 24 -6.53 -2.63 -15.47
C ARG A 24 -6.49 -3.58 -14.27
N TRP A 25 -5.75 -3.25 -13.22
CA TRP A 25 -5.55 -4.08 -12.03
C TRP A 25 -6.08 -3.45 -10.74
N LEU A 26 -6.67 -2.24 -10.80
CA LEU A 26 -7.27 -1.62 -9.63
C LEU A 26 -8.44 -2.48 -9.12
N PRO A 27 -8.36 -3.00 -7.88
CA PRO A 27 -9.44 -3.81 -7.33
C PRO A 27 -10.67 -2.94 -7.06
N ARG A 28 -11.85 -3.48 -7.35
CA ARG A 28 -13.11 -2.82 -6.99
C ARG A 28 -13.39 -2.96 -5.50
N ILE A 29 -13.99 -1.93 -4.92
CA ILE A 29 -14.40 -1.92 -3.51
C ILE A 29 -15.59 -2.85 -3.31
N LYS A 30 -15.43 -3.86 -2.45
CA LYS A 30 -16.52 -4.71 -1.94
C LYS A 30 -16.77 -4.55 -0.44
N ALA A 31 -15.84 -3.93 0.29
CA ALA A 31 -15.95 -3.74 1.73
C ALA A 31 -16.91 -2.58 2.07
N PRO A 32 -17.67 -2.69 3.18
CA PRO A 32 -18.63 -1.66 3.57
C PRO A 32 -17.96 -0.37 4.06
N LYS A 33 -16.73 -0.45 4.60
CA LYS A 33 -15.99 0.70 5.14
C LYS A 33 -14.60 0.77 4.55
N VAL A 34 -14.30 1.90 3.89
CA VAL A 34 -13.03 2.14 3.22
C VAL A 34 -12.55 3.58 3.39
N VAL A 35 -11.24 3.76 3.33
CA VAL A 35 -10.53 5.04 3.20
C VAL A 35 -10.12 5.18 1.74
N ARG A 36 -10.83 6.02 0.98
CA ARG A 36 -10.50 6.30 -0.44
C ARG A 36 -9.38 7.33 -0.53
N TYR A 37 -8.17 6.95 -0.12
CA TYR A 37 -7.07 7.90 0.04
C TYR A 37 -6.63 8.53 -1.29
N ALA A 38 -6.61 7.79 -2.39
CA ALA A 38 -6.20 8.35 -3.68
C ALA A 38 -7.17 9.44 -4.14
N ALA A 39 -8.46 9.20 -3.94
CA ALA A 39 -9.52 10.13 -4.32
C ALA A 39 -9.71 11.29 -3.35
N ARG A 40 -9.32 11.19 -2.07
CA ARG A 40 -9.65 12.20 -1.04
C ARG A 40 -8.46 12.96 -0.46
N LEU A 41 -7.27 12.38 -0.40
CA LEU A 41 -6.10 13.12 0.07
C LEU A 41 -5.63 14.06 -1.02
N ARG A 42 -5.25 15.28 -0.64
CA ARG A 42 -4.72 16.31 -1.56
C ARG A 42 -3.39 16.92 -1.11
N HIS A 43 -2.98 16.71 0.13
CA HIS A 43 -1.70 17.24 0.62
C HIS A 43 -0.52 16.44 0.06
N LYS A 44 0.64 17.07 0.07
CA LYS A 44 1.95 16.44 -0.20
C LYS A 44 2.37 15.65 1.05
N PRO A 45 2.92 14.43 0.91
CA PRO A 45 3.38 13.65 2.07
C PRO A 45 4.62 14.26 2.72
N ASP A 46 4.67 14.26 4.06
CA ASP A 46 5.95 14.27 4.77
C ASP A 46 6.58 12.88 4.63
N MET A 47 7.67 12.80 3.85
CA MET A 47 8.34 11.54 3.55
C MET A 47 8.90 10.83 4.79
N LYS A 48 9.34 11.58 5.81
CA LYS A 48 9.87 10.99 7.04
C LYS A 48 8.75 10.32 7.83
N GLN A 49 7.61 11.01 7.97
CA GLN A 49 6.43 10.45 8.65
C GLN A 49 5.83 9.27 7.87
N ALA A 50 5.73 9.40 6.55
CA ALA A 50 5.25 8.34 5.67
C ALA A 50 6.05 7.05 5.87
N LEU A 51 7.38 7.13 5.81
CA LEU A 51 8.27 5.98 5.95
C LEU A 51 8.27 5.39 7.37
N GLN A 52 8.11 6.22 8.41
CA GLN A 52 8.01 5.75 9.80
C GLN A 52 6.72 4.97 10.05
N ARG A 53 5.61 5.36 9.40
CA ARG A 53 4.30 4.73 9.57
C ARG A 53 4.02 3.60 8.57
N MET A 54 4.83 3.49 7.51
CA MET A 54 4.71 2.42 6.53
C MET A 54 5.04 1.06 7.16
N PRO A 55 4.17 0.06 7.02
CA PRO A 55 4.50 -1.30 7.43
C PRO A 55 5.76 -1.80 6.70
N PRO A 56 6.72 -2.44 7.39
CA PRO A 56 7.99 -2.85 6.77
C PRO A 56 7.80 -3.84 5.63
N LEU A 57 6.81 -4.74 5.74
CA LEU A 57 6.47 -5.69 4.68
C LEU A 57 5.95 -4.99 3.41
N LEU A 58 5.06 -4.00 3.57
CA LEU A 58 4.56 -3.20 2.45
C LEU A 58 5.71 -2.50 1.74
N ARG A 59 6.63 -1.87 2.50
CA ARG A 59 7.81 -1.22 1.93
C ARG A 59 8.65 -2.18 1.08
N THR A 60 8.86 -3.41 1.55
CA THR A 60 9.59 -4.43 0.79
C THR A 60 8.89 -4.76 -0.54
N TYR A 61 7.57 -4.91 -0.54
CA TYR A 61 6.81 -5.14 -1.77
C TYR A 61 6.91 -3.97 -2.75
N LEU A 62 6.76 -2.73 -2.27
CA LEU A 62 6.91 -1.53 -3.10
C LEU A 62 8.30 -1.44 -3.73
N MET A 63 9.34 -1.75 -2.96
CA MET A 63 10.71 -1.77 -3.48
C MET A 63 10.87 -2.80 -4.60
N MET A 64 10.11 -3.90 -4.59
CA MET A 64 10.12 -4.94 -5.65
C MET A 64 9.27 -4.59 -6.88
N GLY A 65 8.80 -3.34 -7.00
CA GLY A 65 7.89 -2.92 -8.07
C GLY A 65 6.42 -3.21 -7.75
N GLY A 66 6.11 -3.46 -6.47
CA GLY A 66 4.74 -3.62 -6.03
C GLY A 66 3.94 -2.33 -6.11
N TRP A 67 2.64 -2.50 -6.24
CA TRP A 67 1.65 -1.43 -6.31
C TRP A 67 0.52 -1.70 -5.31
N VAL A 68 -0.27 -0.68 -5.02
CA VAL A 68 -1.39 -0.73 -4.08
C VAL A 68 -2.71 -0.32 -4.72
N SER A 69 -3.82 -0.69 -4.08
CA SER A 69 -5.14 -0.15 -4.41
C SER A 69 -5.21 1.38 -4.24
N ASP A 70 -6.32 1.99 -4.67
CA ASP A 70 -6.62 3.41 -4.47
C ASP A 70 -7.31 3.70 -3.12
N HIS A 71 -7.57 2.65 -2.34
CA HIS A 71 -8.27 2.68 -1.08
C HIS A 71 -7.70 1.68 -0.07
N ALA A 72 -7.93 1.95 1.21
CA ALA A 72 -7.71 1.00 2.31
C ALA A 72 -9.05 0.53 2.88
N VAL A 73 -9.18 -0.75 3.22
CA VAL A 73 -10.32 -1.31 3.94
C VAL A 73 -10.15 -1.09 5.44
N VAL A 74 -11.21 -0.69 6.11
CA VAL A 74 -11.23 -0.56 7.56
C VAL A 74 -11.77 -1.86 8.15
N ASP A 75 -10.92 -2.60 8.84
CA ASP A 75 -11.31 -3.81 9.56
C ASP A 75 -11.48 -3.48 11.05
N THR A 76 -12.73 -3.36 11.49
CA THR A 76 -13.05 -3.04 12.89
C THR A 76 -12.90 -4.24 13.82
N HIS A 77 -12.94 -5.46 13.31
CA HIS A 77 -12.79 -6.66 14.14
C HIS A 77 -11.32 -6.89 14.48
N MET A 78 -10.44 -6.68 13.50
CA MET A 78 -8.99 -6.77 13.69
C MET A 78 -8.34 -5.46 14.17
N ASN A 79 -9.10 -4.36 14.18
CA ASN A 79 -8.63 -3.02 14.48
C ASN A 79 -7.43 -2.60 13.61
N THR A 80 -7.57 -2.77 12.29
CA THR A 80 -6.52 -2.55 11.29
C THR A 80 -7.04 -1.83 10.05
N LEU A 81 -6.09 -1.28 9.28
CA LEU A 81 -6.32 -0.78 7.92
C LEU A 81 -5.62 -1.72 6.95
N HIS A 82 -6.35 -2.23 5.96
CA HIS A 82 -5.82 -3.16 4.97
C HIS A 82 -5.74 -2.48 3.62
N VAL A 83 -4.56 -2.54 3.00
CA VAL A 83 -4.34 -2.06 1.64
C VAL A 83 -4.05 -3.27 0.77
N PHE A 84 -4.76 -3.40 -0.34
CA PHE A 84 -4.43 -4.44 -1.31
C PHE A 84 -3.08 -4.10 -1.94
N THR A 85 -2.17 -5.07 -1.97
CA THR A 85 -0.83 -4.90 -2.56
C THR A 85 -0.60 -6.01 -3.57
N GLY A 86 -0.24 -5.63 -4.80
CA GLY A 86 0.12 -6.54 -5.88
C GLY A 86 1.60 -6.44 -6.23
N VAL A 87 2.23 -7.55 -6.57
CA VAL A 87 3.61 -7.58 -7.11
C VAL A 87 3.62 -8.46 -8.34
N GLU A 88 4.13 -7.92 -9.45
CA GLU A 88 4.31 -8.69 -10.67
C GLU A 88 5.65 -9.41 -10.66
N ILE A 89 5.63 -10.75 -10.74
CA ILE A 89 6.85 -11.57 -10.74
C ILE A 89 7.80 -11.19 -11.89
N GLY A 90 7.25 -10.75 -13.03
CA GLY A 90 8.04 -10.27 -14.18
C GLY A 90 8.78 -8.96 -13.92
N MET A 91 8.29 -8.12 -13.03
CA MET A 91 8.87 -6.81 -12.70
C MET A 91 9.85 -6.86 -11.53
N ILE A 92 9.92 -7.99 -10.81
CA ILE A 92 10.86 -8.16 -9.69
C ILE A 92 12.30 -8.13 -10.24
N PRO A 93 13.17 -7.22 -9.76
CA PRO A 93 14.56 -7.16 -10.19
C PRO A 93 15.26 -8.52 -10.04
N PRO A 94 16.09 -8.98 -11.00
CA PRO A 94 16.68 -10.31 -10.99
C PRO A 94 17.45 -10.65 -9.70
N ALA A 95 18.12 -9.65 -9.11
CA ALA A 95 18.83 -9.80 -7.84
C ALA A 95 17.91 -10.19 -6.66
N ARG A 96 16.67 -9.71 -6.65
CA ARG A 96 15.69 -10.01 -5.59
C ARG A 96 14.87 -11.27 -5.85
N LYS A 97 14.65 -11.61 -7.13
CA LYS A 97 14.00 -12.87 -7.52
C LYS A 97 14.73 -14.10 -6.98
N ARG A 98 16.07 -14.03 -6.87
CA ARG A 98 16.90 -15.10 -6.27
C ARG A 98 16.65 -15.26 -4.77
N LEU A 99 16.51 -14.15 -4.03
CA LEU A 99 16.28 -14.18 -2.58
C LEU A 99 14.91 -14.79 -2.24
N LEU A 100 13.86 -14.45 -3.00
CA LEU A 100 12.52 -15.01 -2.80
C LEU A 100 12.45 -16.52 -3.09
N ARG A 101 13.15 -16.99 -4.12
CA ARG A 101 13.24 -18.42 -4.47
C ARG A 101 14.11 -19.24 -3.51
N ALA A 102 15.02 -18.60 -2.79
CA ALA A 102 15.89 -19.27 -1.81
C ALA A 102 15.22 -19.49 -0.44
N LEU A 103 14.03 -18.89 -0.22
CA LEU A 103 13.20 -19.08 0.98
C LEU A 103 12.08 -20.11 0.76
N SER A 104 12.05 -20.76 -0.40
CA SER A 104 11.07 -21.77 -0.82
C SER A 104 11.58 -23.17 -0.58
#